data_AF-A0A973KQ38-F1
#
_entry.id   AF-A0A973KQ38-F1
#
_cell.length_a   1.000
_cell.length_b   1.000
_cell.length_c   1.000
_cell.angle_alpha   90.00
_cell.angle_beta   90.00
_cell.angle_gamma   90.00
#
_symmetry.space_group_name_H-M   'P 1'
#
loop_
_entity.id
_entity.type
_entity.pdbx_description
1 polymer ?
#
loop_
_entity_poly.entity_id
_entity_poly.type
_entity_poly.pdbx_seq_one_letter_code
_entity_poly.pdbx_strand_id
1 'polypeptide(L)'
;MSTHRLDVPQLHRRLDARRRELGLTWRGVARQTRLAPATFSRITDGRSLEADALVTLLVWLGLDAGIAALIEPGDKPLPCPDCGRAFQPKRDGSMRAHPCRKAAG
;
A
#
# COMPACT_ATOMS: atom_id res chain seq x y z
N MET A 1 -26.53 0.68 3.37
CA MET A 1 -26.02 -0.71 3.34
C MET A 1 -25.23 -0.91 2.06
N SER A 2 -24.09 -1.58 2.09
CA SER A 2 -23.35 -1.94 0.87
C SER A 2 -24.01 -3.13 0.18
N THR A 3 -24.20 -3.03 -1.14
CA THR A 3 -24.77 -4.10 -1.99
C THR A 3 -23.73 -5.17 -2.36
N HIS A 4 -22.45 -4.86 -2.18
CA HIS A 4 -21.33 -5.73 -2.51
C HIS A 4 -20.36 -5.83 -1.33
N ARG A 5 -19.71 -6.99 -1.19
CA ARG A 5 -18.69 -7.26 -0.18
C ARG A 5 -17.47 -7.87 -0.84
N LEU A 6 -16.30 -7.61 -0.27
CA LEU A 6 -15.07 -8.24 -0.69
C LEU A 6 -15.05 -9.70 -0.20
N ASP A 7 -14.81 -10.64 -1.13
CA ASP A 7 -14.49 -12.03 -0.79
C ASP A 7 -13.03 -12.11 -0.32
N VAL A 8 -12.83 -11.93 0.99
CA VAL A 8 -11.51 -11.95 1.62
C VAL A 8 -10.81 -13.30 1.47
N PRO A 9 -11.46 -14.47 1.67
CA PRO A 9 -10.85 -15.77 1.40
C PRO A 9 -10.36 -15.95 -0.03
N GLN A 10 -11.14 -15.53 -1.04
CA GLN A 10 -10.73 -15.61 -2.44
C GLN A 10 -9.56 -14.66 -2.74
N LEU A 11 -9.57 -13.44 -2.18
CA LEU A 11 -8.44 -12.52 -2.27
C LEU A 11 -7.16 -13.14 -1.69
N HIS A 12 -7.24 -13.70 -0.48
CA HIS A 12 -6.10 -14.35 0.18
C HIS A 12 -5.54 -15.50 -0.69
N ARG A 13 -6.39 -16.34 -1.27
CA ARG A 13 -5.97 -17.43 -2.16
C ARG A 13 -5.20 -16.91 -3.39
N ARG A 14 -5.68 -15.84 -4.03
CA ARG A 14 -4.97 -15.23 -5.18
C ARG A 14 -3.63 -14.62 -4.78
N LEU A 15 -3.58 -13.93 -3.64
CA LEU A 15 -2.34 -13.40 -3.07
C LEU A 15 -1.34 -14.51 -2.78
N ASP A 16 -1.79 -15.62 -2.19
CA ASP A 16 -0.94 -16.75 -1.85
C ASP A 16 -0.37 -17.45 -3.09
N ALA A 17 -1.19 -17.65 -4.13
CA ALA A 17 -0.75 -18.21 -5.40
C ALA A 17 0.36 -17.33 -6.03
N ARG A 18 0.09 -16.03 -6.21
CA ARG A 18 1.05 -15.09 -6.79
C ARG A 18 2.32 -14.97 -5.96
N ARG A 19 2.19 -14.96 -4.63
CA ARG A 19 3.32 -14.95 -3.70
C ARG A 19 4.23 -16.16 -3.91
N ARG A 20 3.64 -17.36 -4.06
CA ARG A 20 4.38 -18.61 -4.29
C ARG A 20 5.04 -18.63 -5.66
N GLU A 21 4.36 -18.17 -6.71
CA GLU A 21 4.94 -18.02 -8.06
C GLU A 21 6.21 -17.16 -8.06
N LEU A 22 6.20 -16.08 -7.27
CA LEU A 22 7.33 -15.16 -7.15
C LEU A 22 8.38 -15.62 -6.11
N GLY A 23 8.21 -16.79 -5.47
CA GLY A 23 9.13 -17.28 -4.44
C GLY A 23 9.21 -16.40 -3.19
N LEU A 24 8.17 -15.61 -2.89
CA LEU A 24 8.18 -14.63 -1.82
C LEU A 24 7.65 -15.20 -0.49
N THR A 25 8.18 -14.70 0.62
CA THR A 25 7.51 -14.79 1.93
C THR A 25 6.44 -13.69 2.04
N TRP A 26 5.51 -13.79 2.99
CA TRP A 26 4.55 -12.71 3.26
C TRP A 26 5.22 -11.37 3.58
N ARG A 27 6.38 -11.39 4.27
CA ARG A 27 7.20 -10.18 4.47
C ARG A 27 7.76 -9.64 3.15
N GLY A 28 8.10 -10.52 2.22
CA GLY A 28 8.50 -10.14 0.87
C GLY A 28 7.39 -9.43 0.10
N VAL A 29 6.15 -9.93 0.19
CA VAL A 29 4.97 -9.27 -0.39
C VAL A 29 4.76 -7.90 0.22
N ALA A 30 4.78 -7.79 1.56
CA ALA A 30 4.66 -6.51 2.27
C ALA A 30 5.70 -5.48 1.82
N ARG A 31 6.94 -5.92 1.60
CA ARG A 31 8.00 -5.05 1.08
C ARG A 31 7.73 -4.57 -0.34
N GLN A 32 7.25 -5.44 -1.22
CA GLN A 32 6.93 -5.07 -2.61
C GLN A 32 5.74 -4.12 -2.71
N THR A 33 4.69 -4.39 -1.93
CA THR A 33 3.48 -3.56 -1.92
C THR A 33 3.62 -2.30 -1.05
N ARG A 34 4.68 -2.21 -0.25
CA ARG A 34 4.89 -1.17 0.78
C ARG A 34 3.75 -1.11 1.81
N LEU A 35 2.98 -2.18 1.95
CA LEU A 35 1.94 -2.32 2.98
C LEU A 35 2.54 -2.86 4.28
N ALA A 36 1.96 -2.45 5.41
CA ALA A 36 2.38 -2.97 6.70
C ALA A 36 2.10 -4.49 6.80
N PRO A 37 2.97 -5.29 7.46
CA PRO A 37 2.72 -6.72 7.66
C PRO A 37 1.36 -7.02 8.31
N ALA A 38 0.90 -6.13 9.20
CA ALA A 38 -0.41 -6.22 9.86
C ALA A 38 -1.59 -6.22 8.87
N THR A 39 -1.44 -5.62 7.68
CA THR A 39 -2.45 -5.67 6.61
C THR A 39 -2.73 -7.11 6.20
N PHE A 40 -1.70 -7.95 6.08
CA PHE A 40 -1.86 -9.36 5.71
C PHE A 40 -2.46 -10.19 6.85
N SER A 41 -2.11 -9.90 8.10
CA SER A 41 -2.78 -10.51 9.27
C SER A 41 -4.28 -10.25 9.25
N ARG A 42 -4.71 -9.01 8.95
CA ARG A 42 -6.14 -8.66 8.85
C ARG A 42 -6.86 -9.44 7.75
N ILE A 43 -6.22 -9.66 6.61
CA ILE A 43 -6.78 -10.49 5.52
C ILE A 43 -6.96 -11.92 6.00
N THR A 44 -5.96 -12.51 6.64
CA THR A 44 -6.03 -13.87 7.20
C THR A 44 -7.15 -14.00 8.24
N ASP A 45 -7.35 -12.96 9.05
CA ASP A 45 -8.40 -12.90 10.07
C ASP A 45 -9.79 -12.55 9.50
N GLY A 46 -9.94 -12.41 8.18
CA GLY A 46 -11.21 -12.10 7.53
C GLY A 46 -11.71 -10.66 7.74
N ARG A 47 -10.83 -9.73 8.15
CA ARG A 47 -11.18 -8.34 8.45
C ARG A 47 -11.13 -7.44 7.22
N SER A 48 -11.86 -6.33 7.28
CA SER A 48 -11.88 -5.31 6.22
C SER A 48 -10.53 -4.63 6.04
N LEU A 49 -10.21 -4.36 4.77
CA LEU A 49 -9.07 -3.58 4.30
C LEU A 49 -9.43 -2.10 4.19
N GLU A 50 -8.41 -1.25 4.24
CA GLU A 50 -8.51 0.12 3.74
C GLU A 50 -8.58 0.12 2.21
N ALA A 51 -9.23 1.12 1.60
CA ALA A 51 -9.43 1.18 0.16
C ALA A 51 -8.09 1.22 -0.61
N ASP A 52 -7.14 2.04 -0.17
CA ASP A 52 -5.82 2.15 -0.81
C ASP A 52 -5.01 0.83 -0.73
N ALA A 53 -5.17 0.09 0.38
CA ALA A 53 -4.56 -1.23 0.52
C ALA A 53 -5.16 -2.24 -0.47
N LEU A 54 -6.49 -2.21 -0.68
CA LEU A 54 -7.14 -3.05 -1.69
C LEU A 54 -6.64 -2.69 -3.09
N VAL A 55 -6.63 -1.40 -3.47
CA VAL A 55 -6.15 -0.96 -4.79
C VAL A 55 -4.70 -1.41 -5.03
N THR A 56 -3.83 -1.22 -4.04
CA THR A 56 -2.42 -1.66 -4.12
C THR A 56 -2.31 -3.17 -4.38
N LEU A 57 -3.12 -3.98 -3.70
CA LEU A 57 -3.13 -5.44 -3.88
C LEU A 57 -3.71 -5.86 -5.24
N LEU A 58 -4.71 -5.15 -5.76
CA LEU A 58 -5.25 -5.39 -7.09
C LEU A 58 -4.21 -5.11 -8.18
N VAL A 59 -3.47 -4.01 -8.08
CA VAL A 59 -2.36 -3.69 -8.98
C VAL A 59 -1.25 -4.75 -8.89
N TRP A 60 -0.86 -5.16 -7.68
CA TRP A 60 0.17 -6.20 -7.51
C TRP A 60 -0.25 -7.56 -8.08
N LEU A 61 -1.56 -7.86 -8.08
CA LEU A 61 -2.14 -9.06 -8.70
C LEU A 61 -2.39 -8.91 -10.22
N GLY A 62 -2.22 -7.72 -10.80
CA GLY A 62 -2.58 -7.43 -12.20
C GLY A 62 -4.09 -7.47 -12.47
N LEU A 63 -4.91 -7.13 -11.47
CA LEU A 63 -6.39 -7.13 -11.53
C LEU A 63 -6.97 -5.71 -11.61
N ASP A 64 -6.18 -4.74 -12.04
CA ASP A 64 -6.49 -3.31 -12.04
C ASP A 64 -6.98 -2.78 -13.39
N ALA A 65 -6.89 -3.57 -14.47
CA ALA A 65 -7.20 -3.12 -15.84
C ALA A 65 -8.55 -2.40 -15.98
N GLY A 66 -9.61 -2.88 -15.31
CA GLY A 66 -10.94 -2.28 -15.37
C GLY A 66 -11.11 -0.99 -14.56
N ILE A 67 -10.18 -0.68 -13.66
CA ILE A 67 -10.21 0.49 -12.77
C ILE A 67 -8.98 1.38 -12.93
N ALA A 68 -8.09 1.10 -13.87
CA ALA A 68 -6.79 1.77 -14.00
C ALA A 68 -6.90 3.30 -14.13
N ALA A 69 -7.97 3.80 -14.77
CA ALA A 69 -8.24 5.23 -14.89
C ALA A 69 -8.54 5.94 -13.54
N LEU A 70 -8.79 5.17 -12.47
CA LEU A 70 -9.06 5.65 -11.12
C LEU A 70 -7.85 5.47 -10.17
N ILE A 71 -6.71 5.01 -10.69
CA ILE A 71 -5.52 4.68 -9.88
C ILE A 71 -4.43 5.70 -10.15
N GLU A 72 -3.97 6.35 -9.08
CA GLU A 72 -2.78 7.20 -9.09
C GLU A 72 -1.59 6.44 -8.45
N PRO A 73 -0.35 6.62 -8.95
CA PRO A 73 0.82 6.05 -8.32
C PRO A 73 0.96 6.55 -6.88
N GLY A 74 1.17 5.63 -5.93
CA GLY A 74 1.45 6.01 -4.56
C GLY A 74 2.77 6.79 -4.46
N ASP A 75 2.74 7.92 -3.76
CA ASP A 75 3.86 8.83 -3.60
C ASP A 75 5.13 8.10 -3.12
N LYS A 76 6.27 8.48 -3.70
CA LYS A 76 7.56 8.06 -3.17
C LYS A 76 7.94 9.00 -2.03
N PRO A 77 8.41 8.47 -0.88
CA PRO A 77 8.95 9.32 0.17
C PRO A 77 10.01 10.26 -0.40
N LEU A 78 9.81 11.56 -0.21
CA LEU A 78 10.77 12.58 -0.64
C LEU A 78 11.74 12.86 0.52
N PRO A 79 13.05 12.93 0.26
CA PRO A 79 14.00 13.36 1.27
C PRO A 79 13.83 14.86 1.53
N CYS A 80 13.75 15.26 2.78
CA CYS A 80 13.82 16.67 3.17
C CYS A 80 15.20 17.22 2.77
N PRO A 81 15.29 18.35 2.04
CA PRO A 81 16.56 18.92 1.61
C PRO A 81 17.45 19.34 2.78
N ASP A 82 16.86 19.69 3.92
CA ASP A 82 17.58 20.18 5.08
C ASP A 82 18.16 19.07 5.96
N CYS A 83 17.35 18.05 6.29
CA CYS A 83 17.73 16.98 7.22
C CYS A 83 17.93 15.60 6.59
N GLY A 84 17.61 15.42 5.30
CA GLY A 84 17.77 14.17 4.56
C GLY A 84 16.79 13.05 4.93
N ARG A 85 15.93 13.24 5.95
CA ARG A 85 14.90 12.24 6.33
C ARG A 85 13.82 12.15 5.25
N ALA A 86 13.37 10.93 4.97
CA ALA A 86 12.32 10.68 3.99
C ALA A 86 10.93 10.85 4.61
N PHE A 87 10.07 11.61 3.92
CA PHE A 87 8.70 11.86 4.36
C PHE A 87 7.72 11.62 3.21
N GLN A 88 6.52 11.18 3.56
CA GLN A 88 5.42 11.08 2.60
C GLN A 88 4.95 12.50 2.25
N PRO A 89 5.01 12.90 0.97
CA PRO A 89 4.40 14.16 0.55
C PRO A 89 2.88 14.10 0.71
N LYS A 90 2.23 15.25 0.68
CA LYS A 90 0.79 15.35 0.49
C LYS A 90 0.45 15.05 -0.96
N ARG A 91 -0.84 14.77 -1.23
CA ARG A 91 -1.35 14.53 -2.59
C ARG A 91 -1.10 15.68 -3.57
N ASP A 92 -0.97 16.91 -3.08
CA ASP A 92 -0.62 18.09 -3.89
C ASP A 92 0.90 18.23 -4.16
N GLY A 93 1.71 17.22 -3.78
CA GLY A 93 3.16 17.23 -3.87
C GLY A 93 3.87 18.04 -2.77
N SER A 94 3.14 18.78 -1.92
CA SER A 94 3.76 19.56 -0.83
C SER A 94 4.23 18.65 0.31
N MET A 95 5.35 19.00 0.95
CA MET A 95 5.82 18.25 2.12
C MET A 95 4.87 18.46 3.31
N ARG A 96 4.55 17.38 4.05
CA ARG A 96 3.92 17.54 5.37
C ARG A 96 4.87 18.32 6.28
N ALA A 97 4.33 19.29 7.01
CA ALA A 97 5.08 20.04 8.01
C ALA A 97 5.67 19.04 9.02
N HIS A 98 6.99 19.07 9.18
CA HIS A 98 7.70 18.26 10.15
C HIS A 98 8.77 19.15 10.83
N PRO A 99 9.10 18.89 12.11
CA PRO A 99 10.14 19.63 12.79
C PRO A 99 11.50 19.24 12.21
N CYS A 100 11.97 20.02 11.24
CA CYS A 100 13.33 19.92 10.73
C CYS A 100 14.27 20.65 11.69
N ARG A 101 15.22 19.94 12.29
CA ARG A 101 16.16 20.49 13.28
C ARG A 101 17.03 21.64 12.73
N LYS A 102 17.11 21.83 11.41
CA LYS A 102 17.85 22.94 10.78
C LYS A 102 17.05 24.24 10.60
N ALA A 103 15.76 24.26 10.93
CA ALA A 103 14.92 25.47 10.82
C ALA A 103 14.76 26.23 12.15
N ALA A 104 15.49 25.85 13.20
CA ALA A 104 15.53 26.55 14.49
C ALA A 104 16.95 27.07 14.73
N GLY A 105 17.29 28.14 14.01
CA GLY A 105 18.51 28.93 14.16
C GLY A 105 18.25 30.32 13.62
#